data_AF-E5WTQ2-F1
#
_entry.id   AF-E5WTQ2-F1
#
_cell.length_a   1.000
_cell.length_b   1.000
_cell.length_c   1.000
_cell.angle_alpha   90.00
_cell.angle_beta   90.00
_cell.angle_gamma   90.00
#
_symmetry.space_group_name_H-M   'P 1'
#
loop_
_entity.id
_entity.type
_entity.pdbx_description
1 polymer ?
#
loop_
_entity_poly.entity_id
_entity_poly.type
_entity_poly.pdbx_seq_one_letter_code
_entity_poly.pdbx_strand_id
1 'polypeptide(L)'
;MKFYYLTLIFFLSLCSDIVKAQNRYDTPAEAPIINTYVPMSHEEMMLRAAAAVWKKRQAIESFAEYSRTAYFYLQKKQIGHFVNYANAALSTGHYNIQLYYNLGISYYLLGQQRKGKRFLKKASKKGFTEANHALFAIKKKEALSYSWFIL
;
A
#
# COMPACT_ATOMS: atom_id res chain seq x y z
N MET A 1 -66.04 -2.24 50.16
CA MET A 1 -64.87 -3.11 49.88
C MET A 1 -65.13 -4.06 48.68
N LYS A 2 -65.68 -3.59 47.54
CA LYS A 2 -65.95 -4.48 46.38
C LYS A 2 -65.56 -3.88 45.02
N PHE A 3 -65.53 -2.55 44.87
CA PHE A 3 -65.16 -1.91 43.60
C PHE A 3 -63.64 -1.94 43.30
N TYR A 4 -62.78 -1.82 44.32
CA TYR A 4 -61.32 -1.77 44.15
C TYR A 4 -60.71 -3.09 43.65
N TYR A 5 -61.30 -4.24 44.02
CA TYR A 5 -60.84 -5.54 43.55
C TYR A 5 -61.20 -5.78 42.08
N LEU A 6 -62.37 -5.31 41.63
CA LEU A 6 -62.81 -5.47 40.24
C LEU A 6 -61.94 -4.64 39.28
N THR A 7 -61.55 -3.43 39.68
CA THR A 7 -60.63 -2.58 38.90
C THR A 7 -59.21 -3.15 38.86
N LEU A 8 -58.74 -3.76 39.95
CA LEU A 8 -57.41 -4.39 40.00
C LEU A 8 -57.32 -5.63 39.10
N ILE A 9 -58.37 -6.45 39.07
CA ILE A 9 -58.44 -7.66 38.21
C ILE A 9 -58.46 -7.27 36.73
N PHE A 10 -59.19 -6.22 36.36
CA PHE A 10 -59.22 -5.72 34.98
C PHE A 10 -57.83 -5.18 34.54
N PHE A 11 -57.13 -4.48 35.44
CA PHE A 11 -55.79 -3.97 35.18
C PHE A 11 -54.75 -5.10 35.06
N LEU A 12 -54.85 -6.14 35.88
CA LEU A 12 -53.98 -7.33 35.81
C LEU A 12 -54.21 -8.14 34.53
N SER A 13 -55.46 -8.24 34.05
CA SER A 13 -55.79 -8.90 32.78
C SER A 13 -55.21 -8.19 31.56
N LEU A 14 -55.17 -6.85 31.57
CA LEU A 14 -54.56 -6.05 30.49
C LEU A 14 -53.03 -6.21 30.44
N CYS A 15 -52.36 -6.40 31.58
CA CYS A 15 -50.91 -6.57 31.63
C CYS A 15 -50.41 -7.88 30.97
N SER A 16 -51.18 -8.98 31.01
CA SER A 16 -50.74 -10.24 30.38
C SER A 16 -50.71 -10.18 28.85
N ASP A 17 -51.57 -9.37 28.24
CA ASP A 17 -51.59 -9.19 26.78
C ASP A 17 -50.43 -8.30 26.31
N ILE A 18 -49.99 -7.34 27.13
CA ILE A 18 -48.84 -6.46 26.85
C ILE A 18 -47.54 -7.27 26.84
N VAL A 19 -47.37 -8.21 27.79
CA VAL A 19 -46.15 -9.04 27.88
C VAL A 19 -46.02 -10.04 26.72
N LYS A 20 -47.14 -10.58 26.20
CA LYS A 20 -47.11 -11.47 25.02
C LYS A 20 -46.83 -10.74 23.70
N ALA A 21 -47.15 -9.45 23.62
CA ALA A 21 -46.89 -8.65 22.42
C ALA A 21 -45.40 -8.26 22.26
N GLN A 22 -44.67 -8.12 23.38
CA GLN A 22 -43.27 -7.69 23.38
C GLN A 22 -42.36 -8.70 22.67
N ASN A 23 -42.55 -10.00 22.92
CA ASN A 23 -41.69 -11.06 22.37
C ASN A 23 -41.96 -11.44 20.90
N ARG A 24 -42.97 -10.87 20.23
CA ARG A 24 -43.27 -11.18 18.80
C ARG A 24 -42.34 -10.49 17.82
N TYR A 25 -41.70 -9.40 18.25
CA TYR A 25 -40.85 -8.58 17.39
C TYR A 25 -39.35 -8.71 17.70
N ASP A 26 -38.99 -9.51 18.72
CA ASP A 26 -37.61 -9.69 19.18
C ASP A 26 -36.83 -10.78 18.41
N THR A 27 -37.49 -11.57 17.56
CA THR A 27 -36.80 -12.48 16.63
C THR A 27 -36.47 -11.73 15.34
N PRO A 28 -35.19 -11.50 14.99
CA PRO A 28 -34.85 -10.89 13.71
C PRO A 28 -35.37 -11.79 12.59
N ALA A 29 -36.07 -11.19 11.62
CA ALA A 29 -36.52 -11.92 10.44
C ALA A 29 -35.30 -12.54 9.74
N GLU A 30 -35.33 -13.84 9.45
CA GLU A 30 -34.28 -14.51 8.69
C GLU A 30 -34.26 -13.91 7.28
N ALA A 31 -33.28 -13.04 7.02
CA ALA A 31 -33.05 -12.52 5.69
C ALA A 31 -32.52 -13.67 4.82
N PRO A 32 -33.18 -14.01 3.70
CA PRO A 32 -32.65 -15.01 2.78
C PRO A 32 -31.30 -14.51 2.24
N ILE A 33 -30.25 -15.33 2.35
CA ILE A 33 -28.97 -15.04 1.73
C ILE A 33 -29.15 -15.25 0.22
N ILE A 34 -29.44 -14.17 -0.51
CA ILE A 34 -29.54 -14.19 -1.97
C ILE A 34 -28.12 -14.09 -2.53
N ASN A 35 -27.60 -15.19 -3.08
CA ASN A 35 -26.30 -15.19 -3.74
C ASN A 35 -26.41 -14.52 -5.12
N THR A 36 -25.98 -13.27 -5.22
CA THR A 36 -25.91 -12.51 -6.48
C THR A 36 -24.60 -12.72 -7.24
N TYR A 37 -23.79 -13.72 -6.87
CA TYR A 37 -22.53 -14.02 -7.53
C TYR A 37 -22.78 -14.54 -8.96
N VAL A 38 -22.32 -13.77 -9.94
CA VAL A 38 -22.22 -14.23 -11.32
C VAL A 38 -20.76 -14.64 -11.57
N PRO A 39 -20.48 -15.94 -11.83
CA PRO A 39 -19.14 -16.36 -12.15
C PRO A 39 -18.68 -15.76 -13.48
N MET A 40 -17.41 -15.40 -13.56
CA MET A 40 -16.80 -14.89 -14.78
C MET A 40 -16.84 -15.94 -15.89
N SER A 41 -17.12 -15.52 -17.13
CA SER A 41 -17.07 -16.44 -18.27
C SER A 41 -15.61 -16.83 -18.58
N HIS A 42 -15.41 -17.94 -19.30
CA HIS A 42 -14.07 -18.36 -19.72
C HIS A 42 -13.39 -17.28 -20.58
N GLU A 43 -14.14 -16.67 -21.51
CA GLU A 43 -13.63 -15.60 -22.39
C GLU A 43 -13.21 -14.36 -21.60
N GLU A 44 -14.04 -13.91 -20.66
CA GLU A 44 -13.72 -12.78 -19.79
C GLU A 44 -12.47 -13.07 -18.94
N MET A 45 -12.35 -14.30 -18.43
CA MET A 45 -11.18 -14.74 -17.67
C MET A 45 -9.91 -14.69 -18.52
N MET A 46 -9.96 -15.22 -19.75
CA MET A 46 -8.84 -15.20 -20.68
C MET A 46 -8.46 -13.77 -21.07
N LEU A 47 -9.43 -12.90 -21.32
CA LEU A 47 -9.18 -11.49 -21.65
C LEU A 47 -8.50 -10.75 -20.49
N ARG A 48 -8.99 -10.94 -19.26
CA ARG A 48 -8.37 -10.33 -18.07
C ARG A 48 -6.97 -10.86 -17.82
N ALA A 49 -6.75 -12.17 -18.02
CA ALA A 49 -5.43 -12.77 -17.90
C ALA A 49 -4.46 -12.15 -18.93
N ALA A 50 -4.86 -12.04 -20.20
CA ALA A 50 -4.06 -11.43 -21.25
C ALA A 50 -3.73 -9.95 -20.94
N ALA A 51 -4.72 -9.17 -20.50
CA ALA A 51 -4.53 -7.78 -20.10
C ALA A 51 -3.57 -7.64 -18.91
N ALA A 52 -3.66 -8.53 -17.92
CA ALA A 52 -2.76 -8.54 -16.76
C ALA A 52 -1.31 -8.87 -17.17
N VAL A 53 -1.13 -9.85 -18.05
CA VAL A 53 0.20 -10.20 -18.61
C VAL A 53 0.78 -9.02 -19.39
N TRP A 54 -0.01 -8.39 -20.24
CA TRP A 54 0.42 -7.22 -21.01
C TRP A 54 0.83 -6.06 -20.09
N LYS A 55 0.01 -5.73 -19.10
CA LYS A 55 0.31 -4.66 -18.12
C LYS A 55 1.58 -4.95 -17.33
N LYS A 56 1.77 -6.21 -16.91
CA LYS A 56 2.99 -6.63 -16.20
C LYS A 56 4.22 -6.47 -17.09
N ARG A 57 4.14 -6.92 -18.34
CA ARG A 57 5.21 -6.78 -19.33
C ARG A 57 5.57 -5.31 -19.56
N GLN A 58 4.57 -4.46 -19.78
CA GLN A 58 4.77 -3.03 -19.98
C GLN A 58 5.46 -2.36 -18.79
N ALA A 59 5.08 -2.73 -17.56
CA ALA A 59 5.70 -2.19 -16.35
C ALA A 59 7.18 -2.61 -16.19
N ILE A 60 7.53 -3.83 -16.59
CA ILE A 60 8.92 -4.32 -16.61
C ILE A 60 9.74 -3.58 -17.67
N GLU A 61 9.20 -3.44 -18.88
CA GLU A 61 9.87 -2.72 -19.98
C GLU A 61 10.10 -1.25 -19.60
N SER A 62 9.07 -0.58 -19.07
CA SER A 62 9.16 0.80 -18.57
C SER A 62 10.20 0.94 -17.46
N PHE A 63 10.26 -0.03 -16.52
CA PHE A 63 11.25 -0.03 -15.45
C PHE A 63 12.67 -0.08 -16.00
N ALA A 64 12.92 -0.98 -16.96
CA ALA A 64 14.23 -1.15 -17.57
C ALA A 64 14.66 0.10 -18.34
N GLU A 65 13.75 0.68 -19.12
CA GLU A 65 13.98 1.91 -19.88
C GLU A 65 14.32 3.09 -18.96
N TYR A 66 13.47 3.37 -17.96
CA TYR A 66 13.71 4.46 -17.02
C TYR A 66 14.99 4.25 -16.21
N SER A 67 15.29 3.01 -15.80
CA SER A 67 16.53 2.70 -15.10
C SER A 67 17.75 3.00 -15.97
N ARG A 68 17.75 2.54 -17.23
CA ARG A 68 18.82 2.81 -18.19
C ARG A 68 19.03 4.31 -18.40
N THR A 69 17.95 5.04 -18.62
CA THR A 69 17.99 6.50 -18.82
C THR A 69 18.48 7.23 -17.57
N ALA A 70 18.08 6.79 -16.38
CA ALA A 70 18.60 7.32 -15.13
C ALA A 70 20.13 7.17 -15.07
N TYR A 71 20.65 5.96 -15.29
CA TYR A 71 22.10 5.71 -15.26
C TYR A 71 22.88 6.48 -16.33
N PHE A 72 22.29 6.67 -17.52
CA PHE A 72 22.85 7.55 -18.54
C PHE A 72 23.07 8.98 -18.01
N TYR A 73 22.06 9.56 -17.35
CA TYR A 73 22.18 10.90 -16.75
C TYR A 73 23.12 10.93 -15.55
N LEU A 74 23.19 9.86 -14.78
CA LEU A 74 24.15 9.75 -13.68
C LEU A 74 25.59 9.79 -14.18
N GLN A 75 25.90 9.07 -15.27
CA GLN A 75 27.22 9.10 -15.93
C GLN A 75 27.58 10.50 -16.44
N LYS A 76 26.59 11.26 -16.93
CA LYS A 76 26.75 12.67 -17.33
C LYS A 76 26.82 13.64 -16.14
N LYS A 77 26.85 13.13 -14.91
CA LYS A 77 26.82 13.88 -13.65
C LYS A 77 25.57 14.75 -13.46
N GLN A 78 24.50 14.49 -14.20
CA GLN A 78 23.24 15.22 -14.12
C GLN A 78 22.30 14.58 -13.09
N ILE A 79 22.60 14.78 -11.80
CA ILE A 79 21.89 14.11 -10.68
C ILE A 79 20.40 14.42 -10.67
N GLY A 80 19.98 15.65 -11.02
CA GLY A 80 18.57 16.01 -11.07
C GLY A 80 17.77 15.13 -12.05
N HIS A 81 18.31 14.92 -13.25
CA HIS A 81 17.71 14.03 -14.24
C HIS A 81 17.75 12.57 -13.79
N PHE A 82 18.87 12.11 -13.20
CA PHE A 82 18.93 10.77 -12.60
C PHE A 82 17.80 10.56 -11.59
N VAL A 83 17.59 11.49 -10.66
CA VAL A 83 16.54 11.38 -9.64
C VAL A 83 15.16 11.27 -10.27
N ASN A 84 14.88 12.07 -11.30
CA ASN A 84 13.58 12.05 -12.00
C ASN A 84 13.32 10.67 -12.64
N TYR A 85 14.24 10.17 -13.45
CA TYR A 85 14.08 8.88 -14.13
C TYR A 85 14.15 7.71 -13.16
N ALA A 86 14.98 7.77 -12.11
CA ALA A 86 15.02 6.73 -11.09
C ALA A 86 13.69 6.65 -10.30
N ASN A 87 13.06 7.79 -9.98
CA ASN A 87 11.73 7.78 -9.36
C ASN A 87 10.65 7.25 -10.34
N ALA A 88 10.75 7.57 -11.64
CA ALA A 88 9.85 7.04 -12.66
C ALA A 88 10.01 5.52 -12.84
N ALA A 89 11.25 4.99 -12.75
CA ALA A 89 11.48 3.56 -12.65
C ALA A 89 10.77 2.99 -11.42
N LEU A 90 11.00 3.54 -10.22
CA LEU A 90 10.39 3.02 -9.00
C LEU A 90 8.85 3.12 -8.95
N SER A 91 8.24 4.02 -9.70
CA SER A 91 6.77 4.12 -9.77
C SER A 91 6.11 2.99 -10.55
N THR A 92 6.87 2.20 -11.33
CA THR A 92 6.36 0.98 -11.99
C THR A 92 6.12 -0.19 -11.02
N GLY A 93 6.48 -0.03 -9.74
CA GLY A 93 6.34 -1.05 -8.70
C GLY A 93 7.51 -2.02 -8.60
N HIS A 94 8.54 -1.88 -9.44
CA HIS A 94 9.72 -2.73 -9.44
C HIS A 94 10.82 -2.19 -8.52
N TYR A 95 11.69 -3.08 -8.07
CA TYR A 95 12.74 -2.78 -7.10
C TYR A 95 14.13 -3.13 -7.67
N ASN A 96 15.08 -2.21 -7.51
CA ASN A 96 16.50 -2.46 -7.75
C ASN A 96 17.32 -1.85 -6.62
N ILE A 97 18.14 -2.67 -5.97
CA ILE A 97 18.87 -2.28 -4.75
C ILE A 97 19.90 -1.17 -5.01
N GLN A 98 20.61 -1.23 -6.14
CA GLN A 98 21.60 -0.24 -6.58
C GLN A 98 20.93 1.09 -6.91
N LEU A 99 19.74 1.06 -7.54
CA LEU A 99 18.95 2.26 -7.84
C LEU A 99 18.51 2.97 -6.55
N TYR A 100 18.07 2.21 -5.54
CA TYR A 100 17.77 2.75 -4.21
C TYR A 100 19.01 3.36 -3.54
N TYR A 101 20.15 2.69 -3.62
CA TYR A 101 21.42 3.19 -3.09
C TYR A 101 21.81 4.52 -3.75
N ASN A 102 21.85 4.56 -5.09
CA ASN A 102 22.22 5.74 -5.86
C ASN A 102 21.22 6.90 -5.70
N LEU A 103 19.92 6.62 -5.54
CA LEU A 103 18.94 7.63 -5.11
C LEU A 103 19.27 8.19 -3.73
N GLY A 104 19.70 7.32 -2.81
CA GLY A 104 20.18 7.70 -1.49
C GLY A 104 21.33 8.70 -1.53
N ILE A 105 22.38 8.39 -2.30
CA ILE A 105 23.52 9.29 -2.52
C ILE A 105 23.08 10.58 -3.20
N SER A 106 22.28 10.49 -4.27
CA SER A 106 21.76 11.63 -5.03
C SER A 106 21.01 12.64 -4.18
N TYR A 107 20.05 12.18 -3.37
CA TYR A 107 19.32 13.08 -2.47
C TYR A 107 20.23 13.71 -1.42
N TYR A 108 21.29 13.03 -1.00
CA TYR A 108 22.25 13.61 -0.07
C TYR A 108 23.06 14.75 -0.71
N LEU A 109 23.54 14.54 -1.93
CA LEU A 109 24.27 15.54 -2.72
C LEU A 109 23.38 16.74 -3.08
N LEU A 110 22.07 16.53 -3.24
CA LEU A 110 21.07 17.60 -3.45
C LEU A 110 20.61 18.27 -2.13
N GLY A 111 21.24 18.00 -1.00
CA GLY A 111 20.89 18.57 0.31
C GLY A 111 19.64 17.98 0.98
N GLN A 112 18.93 17.05 0.32
CA GLN A 112 17.76 16.35 0.86
C GLN A 112 18.16 15.15 1.75
N GLN A 113 18.99 15.41 2.76
CA GLN A 113 19.67 14.37 3.56
C GLN A 113 18.71 13.38 4.23
N ARG A 114 17.57 13.84 4.76
CA ARG A 114 16.56 12.96 5.39
C ARG A 114 16.01 11.93 4.40
N LYS A 115 15.72 12.39 3.18
CA LYS A 115 15.23 11.53 2.08
C LYS A 115 16.32 10.55 1.65
N GLY A 116 17.54 11.03 1.45
CA GLY A 116 18.70 10.20 1.12
C GLY A 116 18.94 9.07 2.12
N LYS A 117 18.97 9.39 3.42
CA LYS A 117 19.09 8.40 4.50
C LYS A 117 17.99 7.34 4.46
N ARG A 118 16.75 7.70 4.13
CA ARG A 118 15.64 6.74 4.01
C ARG A 118 15.90 5.72 2.89
N PHE A 119 16.37 6.17 1.74
CA PHE A 119 16.71 5.30 0.61
C PHE A 119 17.90 4.39 0.93
N LEU A 120 18.98 4.93 1.51
CA LEU A 120 20.13 4.14 1.96
C LEU A 120 19.74 3.08 2.99
N LYS A 121 18.91 3.41 3.98
CA LYS A 121 18.40 2.44 4.96
C LYS A 121 17.60 1.31 4.32
N LYS A 122 16.83 1.60 3.26
CA LYS A 122 16.10 0.55 2.53
C LYS A 122 17.04 -0.40 1.81
N ALA A 123 18.07 0.12 1.13
CA ALA A 123 19.08 -0.70 0.47
C ALA A 123 19.89 -1.53 1.49
N SER A 124 20.32 -0.91 2.58
CA SER A 124 21.00 -1.55 3.71
C SER A 124 20.19 -2.71 4.31
N LYS A 125 18.88 -2.51 4.57
CA LYS A 125 17.99 -3.58 5.06
C LYS A 125 17.86 -4.77 4.11
N LYS A 126 18.17 -4.59 2.83
CA LYS A 126 18.17 -5.65 1.81
C LYS A 126 19.56 -6.27 1.60
N GLY A 127 20.53 -5.93 2.46
CA GLY A 127 21.88 -6.51 2.44
C GLY A 127 22.89 -5.76 1.58
N PHE A 128 22.60 -4.56 1.08
CA PHE A 128 23.57 -3.79 0.30
C PHE A 128 24.66 -3.21 1.22
N THR A 129 25.87 -3.73 1.13
CA THR A 129 26.99 -3.40 2.02
C THR A 129 27.44 -1.96 1.82
N GLU A 130 27.45 -1.46 0.59
CA GLU A 130 27.82 -0.09 0.24
C GLU A 130 26.85 0.93 0.85
N ALA A 131 25.58 0.56 1.01
CA ALA A 131 24.62 1.40 1.73
C ALA A 131 24.95 1.52 3.22
N ASN A 132 25.45 0.45 3.85
CA ASN A 132 25.93 0.50 5.24
C ASN A 132 27.16 1.40 5.36
N HIS A 133 28.10 1.28 4.43
CA HIS A 133 29.30 2.12 4.39
C HIS A 133 28.93 3.61 4.24
N ALA A 134 28.03 3.93 3.31
CA ALA A 134 27.55 5.31 3.12
C ALA A 134 26.84 5.84 4.38
N LEU A 135 26.01 5.03 5.05
CA LEU A 135 25.36 5.43 6.30
C LEU A 135 26.36 5.65 7.44
N PHE A 136 27.43 4.85 7.50
CA PHE A 136 28.50 5.00 8.46
C PHE A 136 29.32 6.27 8.21
N ALA A 137 29.72 6.53 6.96
CA ALA A 137 30.39 7.75 6.53
C ALA A 137 29.57 9.00 6.91
N ILE A 138 28.26 8.98 6.63
CA ILE A 138 27.34 10.04 7.05
C ILE A 138 27.34 10.21 8.58
N LYS A 139 27.35 9.12 9.37
CA LYS A 139 27.41 9.18 10.84
C LYS A 139 28.73 9.81 11.32
N LYS A 140 29.83 9.56 10.61
CA LYS A 140 31.15 10.15 10.85
C LYS A 140 31.29 11.59 10.32
N LYS A 141 30.22 12.13 9.70
CA LYS A 141 30.20 13.46 9.06
C LYS A 141 31.19 13.57 7.89
N GLU A 142 31.49 12.45 7.24
CA GLU A 142 32.28 12.44 6.01
C GLU A 142 31.45 13.04 4.86
N ALA A 143 32.12 13.78 3.98
CA ALA A 143 31.48 14.35 2.81
C ALA A 143 31.26 13.28 1.74
N LEU A 144 30.00 13.06 1.37
CA LEU A 144 29.69 12.24 0.21
C LEU A 144 29.98 13.01 -1.08
N SER A 145 30.41 12.29 -2.11
CA SER A 145 30.77 12.84 -3.42
C SER A 145 30.34 11.87 -4.54
N TYR A 146 30.62 12.21 -5.79
CA TYR A 146 30.32 11.35 -6.93
C TYR A 146 31.06 9.99 -6.90
N SER A 147 32.17 9.86 -6.17
CA SER A 147 32.89 8.57 -6.06
C SER A 147 32.08 7.49 -5.34
N TRP A 148 30.99 7.89 -4.66
CA TRP A 148 30.11 6.98 -3.96
C TRP A 148 29.04 6.36 -4.88
N PHE A 149 28.88 6.82 -6.12
CA PHE A 149 27.94 6.19 -7.05
C PHE A 149 28.47 4.84 -7.55
N ILE A 150 27.54 3.90 -7.76
CA ILE A 150 27.82 2.60 -8.38
C ILE A 150 27.09 2.58 -9.73
N LEU A 151 27.84 2.44 -10.82
CA LEU A 151 27.33 2.44 -12.19
C LEU A 151 27.17 1.02 -12.72
#